data_AF-A0A8S0YQM8-F1
#
_entry.id   AF-A0A8S0YQM8-F1
#
_cell.length_a   1.000
_cell.length_b   1.000
_cell.length_c   1.000
_cell.angle_alpha   90.00
_cell.angle_beta   90.00
_cell.angle_gamma   90.00
#
_symmetry.space_group_name_H-M   'P 1'
#
loop_
_entity.id
_entity.type
_entity.pdbx_description
1 polymer ?
#
loop_
_entity_poly.entity_id
_entity_poly.type
_entity_poly.pdbx_seq_one_letter_code
_entity_poly.pdbx_strand_id
1 'polypeptide(L)'
;MSLFKFLAVILATCGSNCGLPTKPLHYAESLKEFKVTEKIFTDVILSMAEGIPHLGDYRRHYSEITHSIYHIATVLAHNCNQIDTKDLYDRLVEEAVAEVIGNPREVVETTQQFFDDFNAKTTAIQNLINISCAADINERDCDEVIQNFILDDPEKYATEANIILIAGESAKAFNSNSDKFNYISKELEAHKFVSKQSAELKNVVDALTKLLYVMDPTNPPC
;
A
#
# COMPACT_ATOMS: atom_id res chain seq x y z
N MET A 1 32.35 -22.07 -4.72
CA MET A 1 31.07 -22.30 -4.01
C MET A 1 30.13 -21.20 -4.46
N SER A 2 29.13 -21.55 -5.27
CA SER A 2 28.41 -20.63 -6.15
C SER A 2 27.19 -19.98 -5.46
N LEU A 3 26.98 -18.69 -5.71
CA LEU A 3 25.83 -17.85 -5.30
C LEU A 3 24.46 -18.52 -5.55
N PHE A 4 24.39 -19.46 -6.50
CA PHE A 4 23.20 -20.23 -6.84
C PHE A 4 22.65 -21.11 -5.70
N LYS A 5 23.42 -21.40 -4.65
CA LYS A 5 22.91 -22.15 -3.49
C LYS A 5 22.22 -21.27 -2.44
N PHE A 6 22.39 -19.95 -2.48
CA PHE A 6 21.75 -19.05 -1.49
C PHE A 6 20.34 -18.63 -1.93
N LEU A 7 20.10 -18.43 -3.23
CA LEU A 7 18.76 -18.18 -3.77
C LEU A 7 17.83 -19.39 -3.64
N ALA A 8 18.37 -20.61 -3.65
CA ALA A 8 17.59 -21.82 -3.40
C ALA A 8 17.16 -22.00 -1.92
N VAL A 9 17.79 -21.30 -0.97
CA VAL A 9 17.51 -21.46 0.47
C VAL A 9 16.38 -20.53 0.94
N ILE A 10 16.15 -19.39 0.28
CA ILE A 10 14.97 -18.54 0.58
C ILE A 10 13.69 -19.12 -0.05
N LEU A 11 13.81 -20.00 -1.05
CA LEU A 11 12.69 -20.75 -1.62
C LEU A 11 12.36 -22.07 -0.87
N ALA A 12 13.08 -22.41 0.21
CA ALA A 12 13.07 -23.74 0.82
C ALA A 12 12.39 -23.84 2.20
N THR A 13 11.42 -22.97 2.51
CA THR A 13 10.50 -23.17 3.67
C THR A 13 9.03 -23.33 3.30
N CYS A 14 8.65 -23.23 2.03
CA CYS A 14 7.31 -23.66 1.58
C CYS A 14 7.33 -25.12 1.13
N GLY A 15 6.99 -26.01 2.06
CA GLY A 15 6.63 -27.38 1.74
C GLY A 15 5.49 -27.41 0.72
N SER A 16 5.75 -28.02 -0.44
CA SER A 16 4.76 -28.69 -1.30
C SER A 16 3.62 -27.81 -1.86
N ASN A 17 3.95 -26.79 -2.68
CA ASN A 17 3.18 -26.29 -3.85
C ASN A 17 3.50 -24.81 -4.22
N CYS A 18 4.76 -24.36 -4.17
CA CYS A 18 5.14 -23.07 -4.76
C CYS A 18 5.33 -23.17 -6.29
N GLY A 19 4.30 -23.64 -6.99
CA GLY A 19 4.12 -23.27 -8.38
C GLY A 19 3.54 -21.87 -8.42
N LEU A 20 3.99 -21.02 -9.35
CA LEU A 20 3.26 -19.79 -9.67
C LEU A 20 1.78 -20.15 -9.89
N PRO A 21 0.83 -19.39 -9.34
CA PRO A 21 -0.58 -19.73 -9.44
C PRO A 21 -0.98 -19.91 -10.91
N THR A 22 -1.53 -21.08 -11.23
CA THR A 22 -1.92 -21.44 -12.61
C THR A 22 -3.27 -20.88 -13.02
N LYS A 23 -3.92 -20.10 -12.15
CA LYS A 23 -5.14 -19.35 -12.47
C LYS A 23 -4.77 -17.87 -12.56
N PRO A 24 -5.32 -17.13 -13.55
CA PRO A 24 -5.06 -15.70 -13.66
C PRO A 24 -5.48 -14.98 -12.37
N LEU A 25 -4.57 -14.16 -11.87
CA LEU A 25 -4.80 -13.25 -10.75
C LEU A 25 -5.29 -11.89 -11.26
N HIS A 26 -5.93 -11.12 -10.39
CA HIS A 26 -6.62 -9.88 -10.75
C HIS A 26 -5.67 -8.67 -10.86
N TYR A 27 -4.73 -8.70 -11.82
CA TYR A 27 -3.71 -7.67 -11.97
C TYR A 27 -4.31 -6.34 -12.42
N ALA A 28 -5.18 -6.37 -13.43
CA ALA A 28 -5.83 -5.18 -13.97
C ALA A 28 -6.73 -4.50 -12.91
N GLU A 29 -7.57 -5.29 -12.23
CA GLU A 29 -8.42 -4.83 -11.14
C GLU A 29 -7.59 -4.23 -10.00
N SER A 30 -6.49 -4.88 -9.61
CA SER A 30 -5.61 -4.42 -8.54
C SER A 30 -5.00 -3.06 -8.85
N LEU A 31 -4.49 -2.87 -10.07
CA LEU A 31 -3.97 -1.58 -10.51
C LEU A 31 -5.06 -0.51 -10.52
N LYS A 32 -6.27 -0.85 -10.98
CA LYS A 32 -7.42 0.07 -11.00
C LYS A 32 -7.79 0.54 -9.58
N GLU A 33 -7.88 -0.37 -8.62
CA GLU A 33 -8.17 -0.03 -7.22
C GLU A 33 -7.09 0.90 -6.64
N PHE A 34 -5.82 0.61 -6.94
CA PHE A 34 -4.72 1.47 -6.52
C PHE A 34 -4.81 2.87 -7.15
N LYS A 35 -5.15 2.98 -8.44
CA LYS A 35 -5.36 4.28 -9.10
C LYS A 35 -6.54 5.07 -8.52
N VAL A 36 -7.57 4.40 -8.01
CA VAL A 36 -8.65 5.06 -7.26
C VAL A 36 -8.11 5.66 -5.96
N THR A 37 -7.29 4.90 -5.21
CA THR A 37 -6.64 5.43 -4.00
C THR A 37 -5.70 6.59 -4.31
N GLU A 38 -4.82 6.47 -5.32
CA GLU A 38 -3.91 7.54 -5.76
C GLU A 38 -4.68 8.82 -6.10
N LYS A 39 -5.82 8.70 -6.78
CA LYS A 39 -6.69 9.84 -7.06
C LYS A 39 -7.24 10.50 -5.79
N ILE A 40 -7.71 9.72 -4.81
CA ILE A 40 -8.20 10.27 -3.53
C ILE A 40 -7.09 11.04 -2.82
N PHE A 41 -5.88 10.48 -2.74
CA PHE A 41 -4.74 11.15 -2.12
C PHE A 41 -4.30 12.38 -2.91
N THR A 42 -4.41 12.35 -4.24
CA THR A 42 -4.12 13.50 -5.10
C THR A 42 -5.08 14.66 -4.81
N ASP A 43 -6.38 14.37 -4.79
CA ASP A 43 -7.43 15.37 -4.60
C ASP A 43 -7.39 15.98 -3.17
N VAL A 44 -7.00 15.18 -2.16
CA VAL A 44 -7.07 15.58 -0.75
C VAL A 44 -5.71 16.02 -0.17
N ILE A 45 -4.68 15.18 -0.28
CA ILE A 45 -3.39 15.39 0.39
C ILE A 45 -2.43 16.14 -0.53
N LEU A 46 -2.17 15.64 -1.75
CA LEU A 46 -1.21 16.26 -2.66
C LEU A 46 -1.67 17.64 -3.14
N SER A 47 -2.98 17.90 -3.14
CA SER A 47 -3.53 19.24 -3.40
C SER A 47 -3.11 20.30 -2.38
N MET A 48 -2.50 19.91 -1.25
CA MET A 48 -1.92 20.83 -0.26
C MET A 48 -0.48 21.26 -0.59
N ALA A 49 0.17 20.71 -1.63
CA ALA A 49 1.57 20.99 -1.95
C ALA A 49 1.87 22.49 -2.15
N GLU A 50 0.98 23.19 -2.84
CA GLU A 50 1.12 24.63 -3.12
C GLU A 50 0.72 25.54 -1.95
N GLY A 51 0.16 24.96 -0.87
CA GLY A 51 -0.32 25.73 0.26
C GLY A 51 -0.92 24.85 1.35
N ILE A 52 -0.20 24.74 2.46
CA ILE A 52 -0.67 24.00 3.63
C ILE A 52 -1.88 24.73 4.24
N PRO A 53 -3.05 24.08 4.34
CA PRO A 53 -4.23 24.71 4.91
C PRO A 53 -4.17 24.78 6.44
N HIS A 54 -5.06 25.61 7.01
CA HIS A 54 -5.21 25.76 8.46
C HIS A 54 -5.74 24.47 9.11
N LEU A 55 -5.56 24.34 10.43
CA LEU A 55 -5.94 23.12 11.17
C LEU A 55 -7.40 22.70 11.00
N GLY A 56 -8.34 23.65 10.92
CA GLY A 56 -9.77 23.35 10.71
C GLY A 56 -10.17 22.98 9.26
N ASP A 57 -9.20 22.73 8.37
CA ASP A 57 -9.47 22.25 7.02
C ASP A 57 -9.54 20.72 7.04
N TYR A 58 -10.59 20.14 6.45
CA TYR A 58 -10.80 18.69 6.45
C TYR A 58 -9.61 17.92 5.86
N ARG A 59 -8.83 18.52 4.94
CA ARG A 59 -7.64 17.89 4.36
C ARG A 59 -6.55 17.64 5.40
N ARG A 60 -6.44 18.50 6.43
CA ARG A 60 -5.52 18.27 7.57
C ARG A 60 -5.95 17.06 8.39
N HIS A 61 -7.23 16.94 8.66
CA HIS A 61 -7.79 15.80 9.40
C HIS A 61 -7.73 14.50 8.60
N TYR A 62 -7.92 14.56 7.28
CA TYR A 62 -7.74 13.41 6.42
C TYR A 62 -6.27 12.94 6.38
N SER A 63 -5.35 13.91 6.33
CA SER A 63 -3.91 13.65 6.43
C SER A 63 -3.54 13.04 7.78
N GLU A 64 -4.18 13.44 8.88
CA GLU A 64 -3.97 12.85 10.20
C GLU A 64 -4.36 11.36 10.24
N ILE A 65 -5.53 11.01 9.68
CA ILE A 65 -5.98 9.61 9.60
C ILE A 65 -5.00 8.78 8.77
N THR A 66 -4.71 9.25 7.56
CA THR A 66 -3.90 8.49 6.59
C THR A 66 -2.44 8.37 7.02
N HIS A 67 -1.83 9.43 7.56
CA HIS A 67 -0.47 9.38 8.09
C HIS A 67 -0.38 8.50 9.33
N SER A 68 -1.37 8.51 10.22
CA SER A 68 -1.39 7.58 11.36
C SER A 68 -1.39 6.13 10.91
N ILE A 69 -2.19 5.79 9.90
CA ILE A 69 -2.19 4.45 9.30
C ILE A 69 -0.81 4.13 8.70
N TYR A 70 -0.24 5.06 7.94
CA TYR A 70 1.07 4.89 7.30
C TYR A 70 2.21 4.70 8.31
N HIS A 71 2.28 5.53 9.35
CA HIS A 71 3.30 5.45 10.39
C HIS A 71 3.26 4.11 11.12
N ILE A 72 2.06 3.70 11.56
CA ILE A 72 1.87 2.42 12.25
C ILE A 72 2.27 1.27 11.32
N ALA A 73 1.80 1.28 10.07
CA ALA A 73 2.12 0.24 9.11
C ALA A 73 3.62 0.15 8.82
N THR A 74 4.31 1.30 8.74
CA THR A 74 5.76 1.38 8.56
C THR A 74 6.48 0.71 9.72
N VAL A 75 6.13 1.06 10.96
CA VAL A 75 6.75 0.44 12.14
C VAL A 75 6.49 -1.06 12.19
N LEU A 76 5.28 -1.51 11.87
CA LEU A 76 4.96 -2.95 11.86
C LEU A 76 5.69 -3.72 10.76
N ALA A 77 5.87 -3.12 9.57
CA ALA A 77 6.59 -3.74 8.46
C ALA A 77 8.06 -4.00 8.83
N HIS A 78 8.71 -3.03 9.47
CA HIS A 78 10.09 -3.15 9.92
C HIS A 78 10.27 -4.14 11.08
N ASN A 79 9.22 -4.37 11.89
CA ASN A 79 9.26 -5.24 13.07
C ASN A 79 8.56 -6.60 12.87
N CYS A 80 8.32 -7.03 11.64
CA CYS A 80 7.69 -8.31 11.31
C CYS A 80 6.34 -8.57 12.03
N ASN A 81 5.49 -7.55 12.18
CA ASN A 81 4.19 -7.65 12.86
C ASN A 81 4.25 -8.14 14.33
N GLN A 82 5.42 -8.10 14.98
CA GLN A 82 5.60 -8.71 16.30
C GLN A 82 5.05 -7.89 17.47
N ILE A 83 4.32 -6.81 17.20
CA ILE A 83 3.93 -5.88 18.26
C ILE A 83 2.44 -5.54 18.17
N ASP A 84 1.62 -6.39 18.78
CA ASP A 84 0.19 -6.14 18.99
C ASP A 84 -0.06 -5.97 20.50
N THR A 85 0.31 -4.79 21.02
CA THR A 85 -0.13 -4.35 22.34
C THR A 85 -0.83 -3.01 22.18
N LYS A 86 -1.93 -2.82 22.91
CA LYS A 86 -2.66 -1.55 22.94
C LYS A 86 -1.75 -0.38 23.28
N ASP A 87 -0.81 -0.57 24.21
CA ASP A 87 0.14 0.46 24.64
C ASP A 87 1.08 0.89 23.51
N LEU A 88 1.53 -0.04 22.65
CA LEU A 88 2.29 0.36 21.46
C LEU A 88 1.40 1.16 20.51
N TYR A 89 0.19 0.68 20.23
CA TYR A 89 -0.71 1.33 19.28
C TYR A 89 -0.96 2.79 19.70
N ASP A 90 -1.30 3.01 20.97
CA ASP A 90 -1.58 4.34 21.50
C ASP A 90 -0.35 5.26 21.34
N ARG A 91 0.86 4.75 21.64
CA ARG A 91 2.11 5.50 21.45
C ARG A 91 2.36 5.85 19.98
N LEU A 92 2.17 4.90 19.06
CA LEU A 92 2.39 5.15 17.63
C LEU A 92 1.38 6.15 17.06
N VAL A 93 0.14 6.14 17.54
CA VAL A 93 -0.85 7.17 17.18
C VAL A 93 -0.41 8.54 17.68
N GLU A 94 0.04 8.66 18.93
CA GLU A 94 0.53 9.93 19.48
C GLU A 94 1.73 10.49 18.68
N GLU A 95 2.69 9.62 18.34
CA GLU A 95 3.83 9.98 17.48
C GLU A 95 3.37 10.47 16.11
N ALA A 96 2.51 9.70 15.44
CA ALA A 96 2.02 10.06 14.10
C ALA A 96 1.20 11.36 14.08
N VAL A 97 0.36 11.58 15.11
CA VAL A 97 -0.41 12.82 15.25
C VAL A 97 0.52 14.01 15.45
N ALA A 98 1.55 13.86 16.29
CA ALA A 98 2.54 14.91 16.51
C ALA A 98 3.27 15.29 15.21
N GLU A 99 3.65 14.29 14.40
CA GLU A 99 4.27 14.51 13.09
C GLU A 99 3.36 15.27 12.13
N VAL A 100 2.09 14.86 11.98
CA VAL A 100 1.15 15.52 11.05
C VAL A 100 0.84 16.95 11.44
N ILE A 101 0.74 17.22 12.74
CA ILE A 101 0.47 18.57 13.24
C ILE A 101 1.72 19.45 13.06
N GLY A 102 2.89 18.92 13.43
CA GLY A 102 4.16 19.64 13.42
C GLY A 102 4.72 19.89 12.02
N ASN A 103 4.61 18.92 11.10
CA ASN A 103 5.17 18.99 9.76
C ASN A 103 4.22 18.44 8.68
N PRO A 104 3.11 19.13 8.40
CA PRO A 104 2.15 18.71 7.35
C PRO A 104 2.74 18.65 5.94
N ARG A 105 3.85 19.35 5.68
CA ARG A 105 4.53 19.31 4.39
C ARG A 105 5.21 17.97 4.17
N GLU A 106 5.83 17.43 5.20
CA GLU A 106 6.44 16.09 5.16
C GLU A 106 5.42 14.99 4.88
N VAL A 107 4.17 15.14 5.34
CA VAL A 107 3.08 14.21 4.98
C VAL A 107 2.80 14.23 3.48
N VAL A 108 2.75 15.42 2.87
CA VAL A 108 2.57 15.59 1.42
C VAL A 108 3.75 14.97 0.66
N GLU A 109 4.98 15.27 1.08
CA GLU A 109 6.20 14.76 0.46
C GLU A 109 6.30 13.23 0.56
N THR A 110 6.04 12.66 1.74
CA THR A 110 6.02 11.21 1.97
C THR A 110 4.94 10.53 1.13
N THR A 111 3.76 11.15 1.02
CA THR A 111 2.69 10.63 0.16
C THR A 111 3.11 10.61 -1.31
N GLN A 112 3.73 11.68 -1.81
CA GLN A 112 4.21 11.75 -3.19
C GLN A 112 5.30 10.68 -3.43
N GLN A 113 6.27 10.59 -2.53
CA GLN A 113 7.36 9.62 -2.60
C GLN A 113 6.83 8.18 -2.63
N PHE A 114 5.82 7.86 -1.83
CA PHE A 114 5.19 6.53 -1.84
C PHE A 114 4.62 6.16 -3.22
N PHE A 115 3.90 7.08 -3.88
CA PHE A 115 3.35 6.82 -5.21
C PHE A 115 4.44 6.76 -6.29
N ASP A 116 5.47 7.61 -6.18
CA ASP A 116 6.63 7.59 -7.09
C ASP A 116 7.38 6.25 -6.99
N ASP A 117 7.62 5.77 -5.77
CA ASP A 117 8.27 4.48 -5.51
C ASP A 117 7.42 3.30 -6.00
N PHE A 118 6.10 3.34 -5.78
CA PHE A 118 5.20 2.33 -6.34
C PHE A 118 5.30 2.28 -7.87
N ASN A 119 5.20 3.43 -8.54
CA ASN A 119 5.27 3.52 -10.00
C ASN A 119 6.62 3.02 -10.53
N ALA A 120 7.73 3.42 -9.90
CA ALA A 120 9.07 2.97 -10.27
C ALA A 120 9.24 1.45 -10.12
N LYS A 121 8.70 0.86 -9.04
CA LYS A 121 8.82 -0.59 -8.73
C LYS A 121 7.86 -1.48 -9.50
N THR A 122 6.91 -0.92 -10.25
CA THR A 122 5.87 -1.71 -10.94
C THR A 122 5.76 -1.37 -12.42
N THR A 123 6.70 -0.59 -12.96
CA THR A 123 6.66 -0.07 -14.33
C THR A 123 6.52 -1.18 -15.38
N ALA A 124 7.21 -2.31 -15.24
CA ALA A 124 7.17 -3.37 -16.24
C ALA A 124 5.80 -4.06 -16.30
N ILE A 125 5.19 -4.34 -15.15
CA ILE A 125 3.83 -4.91 -15.11
C ILE A 125 2.77 -3.88 -15.49
N GLN A 126 2.88 -2.62 -15.06
CA GLN A 126 1.95 -1.57 -15.49
C GLN A 126 1.95 -1.42 -17.02
N ASN A 127 3.13 -1.47 -17.65
CA ASN A 127 3.24 -1.46 -19.11
C ASN A 127 2.59 -2.70 -19.75
N LEU A 128 2.78 -3.89 -19.18
CA LEU A 128 2.11 -5.10 -19.65
C LEU A 128 0.58 -4.99 -19.55
N ILE A 129 0.05 -4.47 -18.44
CA ILE A 129 -1.39 -4.21 -18.25
C ILE A 129 -1.89 -3.26 -19.34
N ASN A 130 -1.21 -2.13 -19.55
CA ASN A 130 -1.61 -1.13 -20.55
C ASN A 130 -1.62 -1.67 -21.98
N ILE A 131 -0.69 -2.57 -22.31
CA ILE A 131 -0.62 -3.21 -23.64
C ILE A 131 -1.66 -4.32 -23.79
N SER A 132 -1.87 -5.12 -22.74
CA SER A 132 -2.68 -6.34 -22.79
C SER A 132 -4.16 -6.09 -22.52
N CYS A 133 -4.50 -5.02 -21.80
CA CYS A 133 -5.88 -4.67 -21.44
C CYS A 133 -6.42 -3.53 -22.32
N ALA A 134 -6.35 -3.69 -23.64
CA ALA A 134 -7.00 -2.74 -24.55
C ALA A 134 -8.52 -2.66 -24.30
N ALA A 135 -9.15 -1.54 -24.64
CA ALA A 135 -10.54 -1.23 -24.27
C ALA A 135 -11.59 -2.25 -24.79
N ASP A 136 -11.22 -3.11 -25.73
CA ASP A 136 -12.04 -4.15 -26.35
C ASP A 136 -11.77 -5.57 -25.80
N ILE A 137 -10.77 -5.73 -24.93
CA ILE A 137 -10.41 -7.01 -24.30
C ILE A 137 -11.13 -7.12 -22.95
N ASN A 138 -11.70 -8.29 -22.67
CA ASN A 138 -12.31 -8.52 -21.37
C ASN A 138 -11.21 -8.63 -20.28
N GLU A 139 -11.51 -8.17 -19.06
CA GLU A 139 -10.51 -8.08 -17.97
C GLU A 139 -9.86 -9.44 -17.65
N ARG A 140 -10.62 -10.53 -17.74
CA ARG A 140 -10.15 -11.89 -17.48
C ARG A 140 -9.14 -12.38 -18.52
N ASP A 141 -9.40 -12.12 -19.79
CA ASP A 141 -8.50 -12.46 -20.89
C ASP A 141 -7.21 -11.64 -20.78
N CYS A 142 -7.30 -10.39 -20.31
CA CYS A 142 -6.12 -9.58 -20.02
C CYS A 142 -5.27 -10.19 -18.90
N ASP A 143 -5.88 -10.54 -17.76
CA ASP A 143 -5.17 -11.14 -16.63
C ASP A 143 -4.52 -12.48 -17.00
N GLU A 144 -5.13 -13.26 -17.91
CA GLU A 144 -4.53 -14.49 -18.44
C GLU A 144 -3.30 -14.23 -19.30
N VAL A 145 -3.34 -13.21 -20.16
CA VAL A 145 -2.17 -12.79 -20.95
C VAL A 145 -1.03 -12.33 -20.04
N ILE A 146 -1.32 -11.49 -19.04
CA ILE A 146 -0.32 -11.02 -18.07
C ILE A 146 0.29 -12.19 -17.30
N GLN A 147 -0.55 -13.12 -16.82
CA GLN A 147 -0.09 -14.32 -16.13
C GLN A 147 0.89 -15.13 -16.99
N ASN A 148 0.61 -15.30 -18.28
CA ASN A 148 1.51 -16.01 -19.19
C ASN A 148 2.87 -15.31 -19.33
N PHE A 149 2.91 -13.98 -19.46
CA PHE A 149 4.17 -13.24 -19.46
C PHE A 149 4.97 -13.42 -18.17
N ILE A 150 4.30 -13.45 -17.01
CA ILE A 150 4.95 -13.67 -15.71
C ILE A 150 5.51 -15.10 -15.60
N LEU A 151 4.77 -16.10 -16.10
CA LEU A 151 5.19 -17.49 -16.11
C LEU A 151 6.39 -17.72 -17.05
N ASP A 152 6.45 -17.00 -18.16
CA ASP A 152 7.52 -17.11 -19.15
C ASP A 152 8.84 -16.47 -18.68
N ASP A 153 8.78 -15.37 -17.93
CA ASP A 153 9.96 -14.66 -17.39
C ASP A 153 9.76 -14.19 -15.92
N PRO A 154 9.77 -15.13 -14.96
CA PRO A 154 9.50 -14.80 -13.56
C PRO A 154 10.58 -13.93 -12.92
N GLU A 155 11.83 -14.03 -13.37
CA GLU A 155 12.93 -13.20 -12.84
C GLU A 155 12.70 -11.71 -13.10
N LYS A 156 12.07 -11.39 -14.25
CA LYS A 156 11.74 -10.02 -14.63
C LYS A 156 10.47 -9.50 -13.95
N TYR A 157 9.46 -10.35 -13.78
CA TYR A 157 8.10 -9.89 -13.51
C TYR A 157 7.53 -10.24 -12.14
N ALA A 158 8.01 -11.30 -11.47
CA ALA A 158 7.33 -11.85 -10.29
C ALA A 158 7.25 -10.85 -9.12
N THR A 159 8.32 -10.11 -8.85
CA THR A 159 8.36 -9.12 -7.76
C THR A 159 7.39 -7.98 -8.03
N GLU A 160 7.43 -7.37 -9.21
CA GLU A 160 6.55 -6.26 -9.58
C GLU A 160 5.08 -6.70 -9.58
N ALA A 161 4.80 -7.92 -10.06
CA ALA A 161 3.46 -8.50 -10.08
C ALA A 161 2.92 -8.70 -8.66
N ASN A 162 3.76 -9.18 -7.74
CA ASN A 162 3.41 -9.33 -6.34
C ASN A 162 3.11 -7.98 -5.67
N ILE A 163 3.90 -6.94 -5.97
CA ILE A 163 3.65 -5.58 -5.48
C ILE A 163 2.29 -5.08 -5.96
N ILE A 164 1.93 -5.25 -7.24
CA ILE A 164 0.63 -4.81 -7.77
C ILE A 164 -0.54 -5.51 -7.07
N LEU A 165 -0.45 -6.82 -6.85
CA LEU A 165 -1.53 -7.57 -6.20
C LEU A 165 -1.73 -7.12 -4.75
N ILE A 166 -0.65 -7.00 -3.99
CA ILE A 166 -0.70 -6.54 -2.59
C ILE A 166 -1.14 -5.07 -2.52
N ALA A 167 -0.73 -4.24 -3.47
CA ALA A 167 -1.20 -2.86 -3.58
C ALA A 167 -2.70 -2.79 -3.86
N GLY A 168 -3.23 -3.67 -4.70
CA GLY A 168 -4.67 -3.83 -4.93
C GLY A 168 -5.43 -4.21 -3.66
N GLU A 169 -4.93 -5.17 -2.88
CA GLU A 169 -5.53 -5.54 -1.58
C GLU A 169 -5.53 -4.37 -0.59
N SER A 170 -4.40 -3.66 -0.49
CA SER A 170 -4.27 -2.46 0.36
C SER A 170 -5.22 -1.35 -0.08
N ALA A 171 -5.32 -1.10 -1.39
CA ALA A 171 -6.21 -0.12 -1.96
C ALA A 171 -7.68 -0.48 -1.73
N LYS A 172 -8.08 -1.75 -1.90
CA LYS A 172 -9.46 -2.22 -1.60
C LYS A 172 -9.81 -2.00 -0.13
N ALA A 173 -8.89 -2.32 0.79
CA ALA A 173 -9.08 -2.09 2.22
C ALA A 173 -9.25 -0.59 2.53
N PHE A 174 -8.45 0.25 1.89
CA PHE A 174 -8.54 1.71 2.03
C PHE A 174 -9.84 2.28 1.44
N ASN A 175 -10.14 1.97 0.18
CA ASN A 175 -11.31 2.45 -0.57
C ASN A 175 -12.62 2.04 0.11
N SER A 176 -12.67 0.85 0.74
CA SER A 176 -13.82 0.41 1.54
C SER A 176 -14.08 1.30 2.78
N ASN A 177 -13.08 2.07 3.22
CA ASN A 177 -13.17 2.98 4.36
C ASN A 177 -13.12 4.48 3.95
N SER A 178 -12.94 4.80 2.67
CA SER A 178 -12.66 6.18 2.22
C SER A 178 -13.79 7.15 2.54
N ASP A 179 -15.05 6.73 2.38
CA ASP A 179 -16.22 7.54 2.69
C ASP A 179 -16.30 7.88 4.18
N LYS A 180 -15.96 6.90 5.02
CA LYS A 180 -15.91 7.08 6.47
C LYS A 180 -14.78 8.02 6.87
N PHE A 181 -13.58 7.85 6.31
CA PHE A 181 -12.46 8.76 6.56
C PHE A 181 -12.79 10.19 6.13
N ASN A 182 -13.41 10.36 4.96
CA ASN A 182 -13.86 11.66 4.47
C ASN A 182 -14.90 12.29 5.40
N TYR A 183 -15.88 11.51 5.88
CA TYR A 183 -16.86 11.97 6.85
C TYR A 183 -16.20 12.46 8.15
N ILE A 184 -15.39 11.62 8.78
CA ILE A 184 -14.70 11.95 10.04
C ILE A 184 -13.81 13.20 9.89
N SER A 185 -13.15 13.32 8.75
CA SER A 185 -12.28 14.46 8.45
C SER A 185 -13.06 15.77 8.34
N LYS A 186 -14.26 15.73 7.76
CA LYS A 186 -15.15 16.90 7.66
C LYS A 186 -15.76 17.29 9.00
N GLU A 187 -15.98 16.32 9.88
CA GLU A 187 -16.40 16.57 11.27
C GLU A 187 -15.25 17.03 12.17
N LEU A 188 -14.00 17.09 11.66
CA LEU A 188 -12.79 17.47 12.41
C LEU A 188 -12.47 16.54 13.59
N GLU A 189 -12.91 15.28 13.52
CA GLU A 189 -12.81 14.28 14.60
C GLU A 189 -11.68 13.25 14.37
N ALA A 190 -10.74 13.52 13.46
CA ALA A 190 -9.66 12.60 13.08
C ALA A 190 -8.87 12.08 14.29
N HIS A 191 -8.38 12.97 15.15
CA HIS A 191 -7.64 12.61 16.36
C HIS A 191 -8.36 11.59 17.26
N LYS A 192 -9.64 11.86 17.54
CA LYS A 192 -10.48 10.99 18.36
C LYS A 192 -10.71 9.64 17.68
N PHE A 193 -10.87 9.64 16.37
CA PHE A 193 -11.05 8.43 15.59
C PHE A 193 -9.80 7.54 15.66
N VAL A 194 -8.61 8.06 15.29
CA VAL A 194 -7.37 7.28 15.29
C VAL A 194 -7.00 6.77 16.67
N SER A 195 -7.29 7.54 17.73
CA SER A 195 -6.96 7.18 19.12
C SER A 195 -7.91 6.16 19.76
N LYS A 196 -9.13 5.99 19.23
CA LYS A 196 -10.16 5.15 19.88
C LYS A 196 -10.60 3.95 19.07
N GLN A 197 -10.39 3.96 17.77
CA GLN A 197 -10.95 2.98 16.84
C GLN A 197 -9.87 2.10 16.20
N SER A 198 -8.89 1.66 17.00
CA SER A 198 -7.77 0.82 16.53
C SER A 198 -8.22 -0.45 15.82
N ALA A 199 -9.27 -1.10 16.34
CA ALA A 199 -9.87 -2.29 15.73
C ALA A 199 -10.45 -2.00 14.33
N GLU A 200 -10.95 -0.79 14.10
CA GLU A 200 -11.53 -0.39 12.81
C GLU A 200 -10.45 -0.03 11.77
N LEU A 201 -9.27 0.39 12.22
CA LEU A 201 -8.13 0.67 11.35
C LEU A 201 -7.27 -0.56 11.05
N LYS A 202 -7.43 -1.63 11.84
CA LYS A 202 -6.57 -2.81 11.80
C LYS A 202 -6.44 -3.40 10.39
N ASN A 203 -7.53 -3.57 9.67
CA ASN A 203 -7.48 -4.18 8.33
C ASN A 203 -6.70 -3.31 7.32
N VAL A 204 -6.84 -1.98 7.39
CA VAL A 204 -6.11 -1.06 6.51
C VAL A 204 -4.63 -1.03 6.88
N VAL A 205 -4.31 -0.97 8.18
CA VAL A 205 -2.93 -1.03 8.69
C VAL A 205 -2.27 -2.35 8.29
N ASP A 206 -2.91 -3.49 8.51
CA ASP A 206 -2.37 -4.81 8.16
C ASP A 206 -2.09 -4.93 6.65
N ALA A 207 -3.01 -4.44 5.81
CA ALA A 207 -2.87 -4.50 4.36
C ALA A 207 -1.74 -3.58 3.86
N LEU A 208 -1.66 -2.35 4.38
CA LEU A 208 -0.58 -1.42 4.05
C LEU A 208 0.78 -1.92 4.57
N THR A 209 0.80 -2.57 5.74
CA THR A 209 2.03 -3.16 6.31
C THR A 209 2.64 -4.18 5.35
N LYS A 210 1.81 -5.05 4.77
CA LYS A 210 2.26 -6.03 3.76
C LYS A 210 2.81 -5.33 2.52
N LEU A 211 2.16 -4.26 2.07
CA LEU A 211 2.60 -3.50 0.90
C LEU A 211 3.96 -2.85 1.14
N LEU A 212 4.10 -2.12 2.26
CA LEU A 212 5.36 -1.49 2.64
C LEU A 212 6.47 -2.52 2.80
N TYR A 213 6.14 -3.69 3.35
CA TYR A 213 7.07 -4.80 3.47
C TYR A 213 7.63 -5.26 2.12
N VAL A 214 6.76 -5.51 1.13
CA VAL A 214 7.20 -5.98 -0.21
C VAL A 214 7.80 -4.88 -1.08
N MET A 215 7.51 -3.61 -0.78
CA MET A 215 8.08 -2.48 -1.51
C MET A 215 9.50 -2.16 -1.04
N ASP A 216 9.86 -2.43 0.21
CA ASP A 216 11.19 -2.14 0.74
C ASP A 216 12.06 -3.41 0.86
N PRO A 217 13.09 -3.55 0.00
CA PRO A 217 13.97 -4.72 -0.01
C PRO A 217 14.93 -4.78 1.18
N THR A 218 15.00 -3.71 2.00
CA THR A 218 15.84 -3.68 3.19
C THR A 218 15.15 -4.28 4.41
N ASN A 219 13.84 -4.54 4.33
CA ASN A 219 13.12 -5.20 5.39
C ASN A 219 13.69 -6.60 5.67
N PRO A 220 13.85 -6.98 6.95
CA PRO A 220 14.33 -8.30 7.31
C PRO A 220 13.32 -9.36 6.85
N PRO A 221 13.77 -10.55 6.45
CA PRO A 221 12.85 -11.65 6.14
C PRO A 221 12.04 -12.02 7.39
N CYS A 222 10.77 -11.68 7.33
CA CYS A 222 9.67 -12.24 8.11
C CYS A 222 9.11 -13.46 7.34
#